data_AF-L7FH82-F1
#
_entry.id   AF-L7FH82-F1
#
_cell.length_a   1.000
_cell.length_b   1.000
_cell.length_c   1.000
_cell.angle_alpha   90.00
_cell.angle_beta   90.00
_cell.angle_gamma   90.00
#
_symmetry.space_group_name_H-M   'P 1'
#
loop_
_entity.id
_entity.type
_entity.pdbx_description
1 polymer ?
#
loop_
_entity_poly.entity_id
_entity_poly.type
_entity_poly.pdbx_seq_one_letter_code
_entity_poly.pdbx_strand_id
1 'polypeptide(L)'
;MGAGPCGVFGGGGMSDSINVRVTLDSYDVVHPSQKQTQVYVQIPEVGRASWLLDASFYAALRNEPWPHVIDEAHNDYMRRGVVSDSTSAAARQAIVDWLLLSEGADYDTRYDAVQAAWEADQARRHPVARKLLAENETLKARVTELESDLATANGVLEDVAEARRAGAVQALPWAHAMPDGDLSGFLNDLVSAAMGRWQSDPEVPDREVLAAVEKACAAWRTPGEGFRSDPEPDECPCPPADRPHQVGCFFDGVPVSPPSERPVVSSREEPHDSPLHHDWRIGHDLPSTGGAE
;
A
#
# COMPACT_ATOMS: atom_id res chain seq x y z
N MET A 1 28.44 -5.13 59.13
CA MET A 1 28.91 -5.34 57.74
C MET A 1 27.71 -5.73 56.91
N GLY A 2 27.10 -4.76 56.23
CA GLY A 2 25.98 -4.99 55.32
C GLY A 2 26.25 -4.19 54.06
N ALA A 3 26.72 -4.86 53.01
CA ALA A 3 26.87 -4.27 51.69
C ALA A 3 25.47 -4.25 51.05
N GLY A 4 24.89 -3.06 50.94
CA GLY A 4 23.70 -2.84 50.11
C GLY A 4 24.10 -2.77 48.64
N PRO A 5 23.28 -3.32 47.72
CA PRO A 5 23.56 -3.21 46.29
C PRO A 5 23.38 -1.75 45.84
N CYS A 6 24.46 -1.18 45.32
CA CYS A 6 24.49 0.13 44.70
C CYS A 6 23.64 0.14 43.41
N GLY A 7 22.65 1.02 43.40
CA GLY A 7 22.36 1.94 42.30
C GLY A 7 22.20 1.34 40.91
N VAL A 8 20.96 0.99 40.56
CA VAL A 8 20.49 0.97 39.18
C VAL A 8 20.56 2.41 38.65
N PHE A 9 21.58 2.69 37.85
CA PHE A 9 21.64 3.93 37.09
C PHE A 9 20.54 3.89 36.02
N GLY A 10 19.69 4.92 36.01
CA GLY A 10 18.62 5.10 35.04
C GLY A 10 19.19 5.15 33.61
N GLY A 11 18.98 4.07 32.86
CA GLY A 11 19.29 4.02 31.44
C GLY A 11 18.22 4.79 30.68
N GLY A 12 18.58 5.95 30.12
CA GLY A 12 17.84 6.50 28.99
C GLY A 12 17.74 5.41 27.94
N GLY A 13 16.51 5.03 27.57
CA GLY A 13 16.24 3.89 26.72
C GLY A 13 17.13 3.89 25.49
N MET A 14 18.03 2.90 25.40
CA MET A 14 18.71 2.61 24.15
C MET A 14 17.64 2.29 23.13
N SER A 15 17.70 2.93 21.96
CA SER A 15 16.84 2.56 20.84
C SER A 15 17.04 1.08 20.53
N ASP A 16 15.96 0.35 20.26
CA ASP A 16 16.00 -1.09 19.94
C ASP A 16 16.69 -1.40 18.60
N SER A 17 17.15 -0.37 17.88
CA SER A 17 17.76 -0.44 16.56
C SER A 17 19.21 0.05 16.57
N ILE A 18 20.07 -0.60 15.78
CA ILE A 18 21.43 -0.14 15.50
C ILE A 18 21.38 1.24 14.84
N ASN A 19 22.23 2.17 15.30
CA ASN A 19 22.36 3.50 14.73
C ASN A 19 23.82 3.80 14.46
N VAL A 20 24.12 4.14 13.21
CA VAL A 20 25.45 4.37 12.71
C VAL A 20 25.46 5.60 11.80
N ARG A 21 26.45 6.47 11.98
CA ARG A 21 26.47 7.80 11.36
C ARG A 21 27.89 8.34 11.21
N VAL A 22 28.27 8.76 9.99
CA VAL A 22 29.41 9.66 9.78
C VAL A 22 28.88 11.07 9.56
N THR A 23 29.48 12.07 10.21
CA THR A 23 29.19 13.49 10.00
C THR A 23 30.45 14.32 9.94
N LEU A 24 30.38 15.43 9.21
CA LEU A 24 31.40 16.47 9.22
C LEU A 24 30.82 17.71 9.89
N ASP A 25 31.28 18.02 11.09
CA ASP A 25 30.82 19.22 11.79
C ASP A 25 31.90 19.84 12.70
N SER A 26 31.62 21.00 13.27
CA SER A 26 32.50 21.71 14.20
C SER A 26 32.18 21.29 15.64
N TYR A 27 32.99 20.38 16.17
CA TYR A 27 32.85 19.87 17.55
C TYR A 27 33.84 20.53 18.53
N ASP A 28 34.89 21.18 18.04
CA ASP A 28 35.85 21.89 18.88
C ASP A 28 35.30 23.27 19.29
N VAL A 29 35.07 23.45 20.59
CA VAL A 29 34.60 24.71 21.18
C VAL A 29 35.69 25.79 21.11
N VAL A 30 36.96 25.40 21.10
CA VAL A 30 38.11 26.31 21.03
C VAL A 30 38.32 26.79 19.59
N HIS A 31 38.08 25.92 18.60
CA HIS A 31 38.21 26.23 17.18
C HIS A 31 36.91 25.90 16.41
N PRO A 32 35.85 26.72 16.56
CA PRO A 32 34.54 26.44 15.96
C PRO A 32 34.55 26.46 14.43
N SER A 33 35.57 27.07 13.81
CA SER A 33 35.77 27.02 12.35
C SER A 33 36.38 25.71 11.86
N GLN A 34 36.99 24.93 12.75
CA GLN A 34 37.63 23.67 12.38
C GLN A 34 36.59 22.56 12.35
N LYS A 35 36.40 22.00 11.14
CA LYS A 35 35.55 20.82 10.97
C LYS A 35 36.29 19.56 11.42
N GLN A 36 35.54 18.63 11.98
CA GLN A 36 35.96 17.32 12.42
C GLN A 36 34.96 16.28 11.94
N THR A 37 35.47 15.09 11.64
CA THR A 37 34.66 13.96 11.21
C THR A 37 34.24 13.19 12.46
N GLN A 38 32.95 13.17 12.78
CA GLN A 38 32.42 12.30 13.83
C GLN A 38 31.89 11.01 13.22
N VAL A 39 32.48 9.89 13.63
CA VAL A 39 31.92 8.55 13.44
C VAL A 39 31.17 8.19 14.72
N TYR A 40 29.87 7.94 14.60
CA TYR A 40 28.96 7.62 15.69
C TYR A 40 28.39 6.22 15.50
N VAL A 41 28.42 5.41 16.55
CA VAL A 41 27.88 4.05 16.56
C VAL A 41 27.13 3.82 17.86
N GLN A 42 25.94 3.25 17.75
CA GLN A 42 25.14 2.76 18.86
C GLN A 42 24.58 1.40 18.46
N ILE A 43 24.94 0.38 19.23
CA ILE A 43 24.45 -0.98 19.06
C ILE A 43 23.70 -1.34 20.35
N PRO A 44 22.41 -1.76 20.26
CA PRO A 44 21.64 -2.18 21.42
C PRO A 44 22.40 -3.23 22.22
N GLU A 45 22.34 -3.16 23.55
CA GLU A 45 22.97 -4.11 24.49
C GLU A 45 24.52 -4.14 24.49
N VAL A 46 25.18 -3.60 23.47
CA VAL A 46 26.65 -3.53 23.37
C VAL A 46 27.18 -2.21 23.89
N GLY A 47 26.66 -1.08 23.39
CA GLY A 47 27.20 0.22 23.77
C GLY A 47 26.95 1.33 22.76
N ARG A 48 27.40 2.53 23.16
CA ARG A 48 27.43 3.73 22.33
C ARG A 48 28.84 4.28 22.33
N ALA A 49 29.37 4.55 21.15
CA ALA A 49 30.68 5.17 21.00
C ALA A 49 30.70 6.24 19.90
N SER A 50 31.65 7.15 20.04
CA SER A 50 31.99 8.11 19.00
C SER A 50 33.50 8.26 18.86
N TRP A 51 33.94 8.46 17.62
CA TRP A 51 35.30 8.83 17.24
C TRP A 51 35.27 10.21 16.59
N LEU A 52 36.12 11.12 17.07
CA LEU A 52 36.33 12.45 16.48
C LEU A 52 37.66 12.48 15.72
N LEU A 53 37.58 12.40 14.39
CA LEU A 53 38.71 12.36 13.48
C LEU A 53 38.89 13.71 12.78
N ASP A 54 40.00 13.87 12.05
CA ASP A 54 40.23 15.06 11.24
C ASP A 54 39.24 15.15 10.08
N ALA A 55 38.98 16.36 9.58
CA ALA A 55 38.05 16.59 8.46
C ALA A 55 38.43 15.84 7.18
N SER A 56 39.71 15.55 6.97
CA SER A 56 40.21 14.81 5.79
C SER A 56 39.63 13.40 5.69
N PHE A 57 39.31 12.78 6.83
CA PHE A 57 38.74 11.43 6.87
C PHE A 57 37.31 11.38 6.33
N TYR A 58 36.57 12.49 6.33
CA TYR A 58 35.18 12.46 5.88
C TYR A 58 35.02 12.00 4.43
N ALA A 59 35.92 12.46 3.54
CA ALA A 59 35.85 12.11 2.12
C ALA A 59 36.13 10.63 1.86
N ALA A 60 37.02 10.03 2.65
CA ALA A 60 37.32 8.60 2.60
C ALA A 60 36.16 7.79 3.21
N LEU A 61 35.81 8.07 4.47
CA LEU A 61 34.88 7.24 5.25
C LEU A 61 33.43 7.30 4.77
N ARG A 62 33.00 8.36 4.08
CA ARG A 62 31.59 8.50 3.69
C ARG A 62 31.12 7.50 2.63
N ASN A 63 32.04 6.87 1.90
CA ASN A 63 31.74 5.96 0.80
C ASN A 63 32.24 4.54 1.08
N GLU A 64 32.97 4.33 2.16
CA GLU A 64 33.48 3.02 2.55
C GLU A 64 32.39 2.18 3.22
N PRO A 65 32.47 0.84 3.12
CA PRO A 65 31.57 -0.04 3.85
C PRO A 65 31.72 0.18 5.36
N TRP A 66 30.61 0.16 6.08
CA TRP A 66 30.59 0.65 7.46
C TRP A 66 31.58 -0.03 8.40
N PRO A 67 31.80 -1.34 8.34
CA PRO A 67 32.72 -1.97 9.28
C PRO A 67 34.18 -1.55 9.07
N HIS A 68 34.59 -1.27 7.83
CA HIS A 68 35.91 -0.68 7.55
C HIS A 68 36.06 0.73 8.12
N VAL A 69 34.96 1.50 8.19
CA VAL A 69 34.95 2.82 8.81
C VAL A 69 35.30 2.74 10.30
N ILE A 70 34.80 1.73 11.01
CA ILE A 70 35.10 1.53 12.44
C ILE A 70 36.55 1.12 12.64
N ASP A 71 37.07 0.20 11.81
CA ASP A 71 38.45 -0.24 11.88
C ASP A 71 39.42 0.94 11.68
N GLU A 72 39.19 1.75 10.64
CA GLU A 72 40.03 2.90 10.34
C GLU A 72 39.93 3.98 11.43
N ALA A 73 38.72 4.27 11.91
CA ALA A 73 38.49 5.23 12.98
C ALA A 73 39.14 4.80 14.31
N HIS A 74 39.03 3.53 14.66
CA HIS A 74 39.62 2.97 15.87
C HIS A 74 41.16 2.96 15.79
N ASN A 75 41.71 2.53 14.66
CA ASN A 75 43.16 2.50 14.43
C ASN A 75 43.79 3.91 14.47
N ASP A 76 43.13 4.92 13.90
CA ASP A 76 43.59 6.31 14.00
C ASP A 76 43.55 6.81 15.45
N TYR A 77 42.47 6.54 16.18
CA TYR A 77 42.34 6.90 17.59
C TYR A 77 43.46 6.30 18.46
N MET A 78 43.77 5.02 18.25
CA MET A 78 44.84 4.32 18.96
C MET A 78 46.20 4.88 18.59
N ARG A 79 46.44 5.21 17.32
CA ARG A 79 47.69 5.81 16.84
C ARG A 79 47.94 7.20 17.40
N ARG A 80 46.89 8.03 17.50
CA ARG A 80 46.97 9.40 18.03
C ARG A 80 47.11 9.43 19.56
N GLY A 81 46.91 8.31 20.24
CA GLY A 81 47.00 8.22 21.69
C GLY A 81 45.98 9.12 22.39
N VAL A 82 44.78 9.25 21.81
CA VAL A 82 43.75 10.15 22.36
C VAL A 82 43.37 9.69 23.75
N VAL A 83 43.68 10.52 24.76
CA VAL A 83 43.30 10.26 26.14
C VAL A 83 41.78 10.36 26.23
N SER A 84 41.16 9.22 26.50
CA SER A 84 39.73 9.13 26.72
C SER A 84 39.46 8.63 28.13
N ASP A 85 38.27 8.92 28.64
CA ASP A 85 37.81 8.33 29.89
C ASP A 85 37.72 6.79 29.73
N SER A 86 37.92 6.09 30.85
CA SER A 86 37.91 4.62 30.86
C SER A 86 36.60 4.04 30.32
N THR A 87 35.49 4.76 30.51
CA THR A 87 34.17 4.35 30.06
C THR A 87 34.01 4.43 28.54
N SER A 88 34.42 5.52 27.88
CA SER A 88 34.34 5.59 26.42
C SER A 88 35.35 4.68 25.74
N ALA A 89 36.53 4.47 26.36
CA ALA A 89 37.50 3.49 25.90
C ALA A 89 36.91 2.07 25.92
N ALA A 90 36.29 1.67 27.04
CA ALA A 90 35.62 0.38 27.16
C ALA A 90 34.45 0.22 26.17
N ALA A 91 33.63 1.25 25.97
CA ALA A 91 32.52 1.21 25.01
C ALA A 91 32.99 1.06 23.55
N ARG A 92 34.06 1.76 23.17
CA ARG A 92 34.70 1.58 21.85
C ARG A 92 35.21 0.16 21.68
N GLN A 93 35.91 -0.36 22.69
CA GLN A 93 36.43 -1.72 22.63
C GLN A 93 35.30 -2.74 22.52
N ALA A 94 34.23 -2.61 23.31
CA ALA A 94 33.09 -3.53 23.26
C ALA A 94 32.43 -3.57 21.87
N ILE A 95 32.32 -2.42 21.19
CA ILE A 95 31.79 -2.35 19.82
C ILE A 95 32.74 -3.02 18.83
N VAL A 96 34.05 -2.76 18.94
CA VAL A 96 35.06 -3.37 18.07
C VAL A 96 35.09 -4.89 18.27
N ASP A 97 35.07 -5.34 19.52
CA ASP A 97 35.02 -6.76 19.89
C ASP A 97 33.75 -7.42 19.35
N TRP A 98 32.59 -6.77 19.48
CA TRP A 98 31.32 -7.29 18.96
C TRP A 98 31.32 -7.45 17.44
N LEU A 99 32.00 -6.56 16.72
CA LEU A 99 32.15 -6.63 15.27
C LEU A 99 33.22 -7.65 14.84
N LEU A 100 34.40 -7.61 15.45
CA LEU A 100 35.60 -8.29 14.97
C LEU A 100 35.87 -9.65 15.61
N LEU A 101 35.34 -9.94 16.81
CA LEU A 101 35.55 -11.24 17.49
C LEU A 101 34.46 -12.26 17.17
N SER A 102 33.56 -11.94 16.25
CA SER A 102 32.59 -12.90 15.72
C SER A 102 33.29 -13.79 14.70
N GLU A 103 33.19 -15.11 14.80
CA GLU A 103 33.70 -16.05 13.78
C GLU A 103 32.53 -16.70 13.02
N GLY A 104 32.71 -16.98 11.73
CA GLY A 104 31.74 -17.72 10.91
C GLY A 104 30.47 -16.93 10.57
N ALA A 105 29.32 -17.61 10.47
CA ALA A 105 28.07 -17.02 9.98
C ALA A 105 27.52 -15.87 10.85
N ASP A 106 27.89 -15.83 12.13
CA ASP A 106 27.50 -14.77 13.06
C ASP A 106 28.25 -13.46 12.77
N TYR A 107 29.45 -13.54 12.19
CA TYR A 107 30.21 -12.37 11.73
C TYR A 107 29.50 -11.67 10.58
N ASP A 108 29.17 -12.42 9.53
CA ASP A 108 28.50 -11.89 8.34
C ASP A 108 27.16 -11.24 8.71
N THR A 109 26.39 -11.89 9.60
CA THR A 109 25.08 -11.37 10.04
C THR A 109 25.20 -10.03 10.77
N ARG A 110 26.19 -9.86 11.66
CA ARG A 110 26.42 -8.59 12.37
C ARG A 110 26.93 -7.50 11.45
N TYR A 111 27.81 -7.87 10.53
CA TYR A 111 28.34 -6.99 9.49
C TYR A 111 27.21 -6.43 8.62
N ASP A 112 26.35 -7.32 8.11
CA ASP A 112 25.20 -6.98 7.28
C ASP A 112 24.18 -6.11 8.03
N ALA A 113 23.90 -6.42 9.31
CA ALA A 113 22.98 -5.64 10.12
C ALA A 113 23.45 -4.19 10.31
N VAL A 114 24.75 -3.99 10.51
CA VAL A 114 25.36 -2.67 10.67
C VAL A 114 25.42 -1.92 9.34
N GLN A 115 25.76 -2.61 8.24
CA GLN A 115 25.73 -2.05 6.90
C GLN A 115 24.31 -1.60 6.51
N ALA A 116 23.30 -2.42 6.75
CA ALA A 116 21.90 -2.09 6.50
C ALA A 116 21.44 -0.88 7.34
N ALA A 117 21.87 -0.78 8.60
CA ALA A 117 21.57 0.37 9.45
C ALA A 117 22.19 1.68 8.91
N TRP A 118 23.40 1.60 8.34
CA TRP A 118 24.05 2.74 7.69
C TRP A 118 23.34 3.18 6.42
N GLU A 119 22.98 2.23 5.56
CA GLU A 119 22.23 2.52 4.34
C GLU A 119 20.85 3.14 4.66
N ALA A 120 20.19 2.64 5.70
CA ALA A 120 18.93 3.21 6.19
C ALA A 120 19.12 4.65 6.73
N ASP A 121 20.22 4.95 7.42
CA ASP A 121 20.55 6.30 7.85
C ASP A 121 20.87 7.24 6.66
N GLN A 122 21.63 6.77 5.68
CA GLN A 122 21.92 7.52 4.44
C GLN A 122 20.64 7.84 3.67
N ALA A 123 19.76 6.85 3.48
CA ALA A 123 18.46 7.02 2.84
C ALA A 123 17.59 8.04 3.58
N ARG A 124 17.58 8.02 4.92
CA ARG A 124 16.84 9.02 5.72
C ARG A 124 17.38 10.44 5.58
N ARG A 125 18.61 10.64 5.13
CA ARG A 125 19.21 11.98 4.97
C ARG A 125 19.17 12.49 3.55
N HIS A 126 19.23 11.59 2.57
CA HIS A 126 19.22 12.00 1.18
C HIS A 126 17.85 12.60 0.83
N PRO A 127 17.76 13.85 0.36
CA PRO A 127 16.48 14.56 0.20
C PRO A 127 15.54 13.84 -0.77
N VAL A 128 16.09 13.24 -1.84
CA VAL A 128 15.31 12.43 -2.79
C VAL A 128 14.83 11.14 -2.13
N ALA A 129 15.68 10.47 -1.35
CA ALA A 129 15.28 9.21 -0.71
C ALA A 129 14.22 9.44 0.38
N ARG A 130 14.29 10.55 1.12
CA ARG A 130 13.22 10.99 2.01
C ARG A 130 11.88 11.18 1.29
N LYS A 131 11.92 11.85 0.13
CA LYS A 131 10.71 12.04 -0.69
C LYS A 131 10.16 10.70 -1.18
N LEU A 132 11.03 9.82 -1.68
CA LEU A 132 10.64 8.48 -2.15
C LEU A 132 10.09 7.60 -1.02
N LEU A 133 10.67 7.67 0.19
CA LEU A 133 10.17 6.94 1.35
C LEU A 133 8.77 7.43 1.75
N ALA A 134 8.55 8.75 1.79
CA ALA A 134 7.24 9.32 2.08
C ALA A 134 6.19 8.96 1.00
N GLU A 135 6.58 8.96 -0.26
CA GLU A 135 5.73 8.50 -1.36
C GLU A 135 5.42 6.99 -1.24
N ASN A 136 6.41 6.17 -0.86
CA ASN A 136 6.21 4.73 -0.66
C ASN A 136 5.23 4.45 0.48
N GLU A 137 5.33 5.17 1.60
CA GLU A 137 4.37 5.08 2.71
C GLU A 137 2.95 5.47 2.28
N THR A 138 2.83 6.55 1.49
CA THR A 138 1.56 7.00 0.93
C THR A 138 0.96 5.95 -0.01
N LEU A 139 1.78 5.36 -0.89
CA LEU A 139 1.34 4.31 -1.82
C LEU A 139 0.93 3.04 -1.07
N LYS A 140 1.66 2.63 -0.03
CA LYS A 140 1.30 1.49 0.81
C LYS A 140 -0.06 1.69 1.48
N ALA A 141 -0.29 2.87 2.07
CA ALA A 141 -1.58 3.20 2.67
C ALA A 141 -2.72 3.11 1.64
N ARG A 142 -2.50 3.61 0.42
CA ARG A 142 -3.49 3.55 -0.67
C ARG A 142 -3.74 2.13 -1.17
N VAL A 143 -2.72 1.28 -1.22
CA VAL A 143 -2.87 -0.14 -1.56
C VAL A 143 -3.74 -0.83 -0.51
N THR A 144 -3.48 -0.63 0.78
CA THR A 144 -4.29 -1.22 1.85
C THR A 144 -5.75 -0.74 1.81
N GLU A 145 -5.98 0.54 1.51
CA GLU A 145 -7.34 1.08 1.30
C GLU A 145 -8.05 0.38 0.13
N LEU A 146 -7.39 0.29 -1.03
CA LEU A 146 -7.95 -0.37 -2.22
C LEU A 146 -8.19 -1.87 -2.01
N GLU A 147 -7.32 -2.55 -1.26
CA GLU A 147 -7.50 -3.96 -0.90
C GLU A 147 -8.74 -4.14 0.00
N SER A 148 -8.97 -3.22 0.94
CA SER A 148 -10.17 -3.21 1.79
C SER A 148 -11.45 -2.92 0.99
N ASP A 149 -11.39 -1.97 0.05
CA ASP A 149 -12.52 -1.64 -0.82
C ASP A 149 -12.86 -2.81 -1.74
N LEU A 150 -11.85 -3.48 -2.30
CA LEU A 150 -12.03 -4.65 -3.13
C LEU A 150 -12.60 -5.83 -2.34
N ALA A 151 -12.15 -6.05 -1.10
CA ALA A 151 -12.73 -7.05 -0.21
C ALA A 151 -14.21 -6.76 0.08
N THR A 152 -14.56 -5.49 0.29
CA THR A 152 -15.94 -5.05 0.51
C THR A 152 -16.80 -5.25 -0.74
N ALA A 153 -16.30 -4.85 -1.91
CA ALA A 153 -17.00 -5.01 -3.18
C ALA A 153 -17.22 -6.50 -3.52
N ASN A 154 -16.22 -7.35 -3.26
CA ASN A 154 -16.35 -8.79 -3.43
C ASN A 154 -17.39 -9.38 -2.49
N GLY A 155 -17.46 -8.94 -1.22
CA GLY A 155 -18.51 -9.35 -0.29
C GLY A 155 -19.91 -8.99 -0.82
N VAL A 156 -20.11 -7.77 -1.33
CA VAL A 156 -21.39 -7.36 -1.94
C VAL A 156 -21.73 -8.21 -3.16
N LEU A 157 -20.76 -8.53 -4.01
CA LEU A 157 -20.97 -9.39 -5.17
C LEU A 157 -21.34 -10.83 -4.76
N GLU A 158 -20.73 -11.35 -3.71
CA GLU A 158 -21.07 -12.65 -3.13
C GLU A 158 -22.49 -12.65 -2.56
N ASP A 159 -22.88 -11.62 -1.81
CA ASP A 159 -24.24 -11.44 -1.28
C ASP A 159 -25.28 -11.38 -2.41
N VAL A 160 -24.99 -10.63 -3.48
CA VAL A 160 -25.87 -10.55 -4.67
C VAL A 160 -25.95 -11.90 -5.38
N ALA A 161 -24.83 -12.61 -5.50
CA ALA A 161 -24.80 -13.95 -6.09
C ALA A 161 -25.57 -14.96 -5.23
N GLU A 162 -25.50 -14.86 -3.90
CA GLU A 162 -26.26 -15.68 -2.98
C GLU A 162 -27.76 -15.36 -3.04
N ALA A 163 -28.15 -14.08 -3.02
CA ALA A 163 -29.54 -13.66 -3.19
C ALA A 163 -30.12 -14.14 -4.54
N ARG A 164 -29.30 -14.17 -5.59
CA ARG A 164 -29.67 -14.75 -6.89
C ARG A 164 -29.83 -16.27 -6.82
N ARG A 165 -28.93 -16.99 -6.14
CA ARG A 165 -29.03 -18.45 -5.91
C ARG A 165 -30.25 -18.82 -5.08
N ALA A 166 -30.61 -18.00 -4.10
CA ALA A 166 -31.78 -18.19 -3.24
C ALA A 166 -33.12 -17.84 -3.92
N GLY A 167 -33.11 -17.42 -5.19
CA GLY A 167 -34.31 -17.05 -5.94
C GLY A 167 -34.97 -15.73 -5.50
N ALA A 168 -34.29 -14.93 -4.67
CA ALA A 168 -34.82 -13.67 -4.13
C ALA A 168 -34.64 -12.49 -5.10
N VAL A 169 -33.72 -12.59 -6.07
CA VAL A 169 -33.54 -11.58 -7.11
C VAL A 169 -34.28 -12.03 -8.37
N GLN A 170 -35.48 -11.47 -8.58
CA GLN A 170 -36.18 -11.59 -9.86
C GLN A 170 -35.24 -11.16 -10.99
N ALA A 171 -35.08 -12.03 -11.98
CA ALA A 171 -34.30 -11.71 -13.17
C ALA A 171 -34.96 -10.49 -13.85
N LEU A 172 -34.29 -9.34 -13.77
CA LEU A 172 -34.70 -8.05 -14.34
C LEU A 172 -35.89 -7.41 -13.57
N PRO A 173 -35.64 -6.71 -12.45
CA PRO A 173 -36.69 -6.01 -11.70
C PRO A 173 -37.46 -4.98 -12.54
N TRP A 174 -36.87 -4.46 -13.61
CA TRP A 174 -37.55 -3.57 -14.56
C TRP A 174 -38.46 -4.30 -15.56
N ALA A 175 -38.27 -5.60 -15.80
CA ALA A 175 -39.10 -6.37 -16.72
C ALA A 175 -40.53 -6.56 -16.19
N HIS A 176 -40.69 -6.67 -14.87
CA HIS A 176 -42.00 -6.73 -14.21
C HIS A 176 -42.76 -5.39 -14.24
N ALA A 177 -42.08 -4.28 -14.49
CA ALA A 177 -42.70 -2.97 -14.60
C ALA A 177 -43.17 -2.65 -16.03
N MET A 178 -42.83 -3.48 -17.02
CA MET A 178 -43.26 -3.30 -18.40
C MET A 178 -44.57 -4.05 -18.68
N PRO A 179 -45.51 -3.44 -19.42
CA PRO A 179 -46.63 -4.18 -20.01
C PRO A 179 -46.13 -5.36 -20.86
N ASP A 180 -46.85 -6.48 -20.85
CA ASP A 180 -46.44 -7.71 -21.57
C ASP A 180 -46.16 -7.48 -23.07
N GLY A 181 -46.90 -6.55 -23.69
CA GLY A 181 -46.68 -6.11 -25.08
C GLY A 181 -45.33 -5.41 -25.28
N ASP A 182 -44.93 -4.56 -24.34
CA ASP A 182 -43.67 -3.81 -24.41
C ASP A 182 -42.47 -4.70 -24.08
N LEU A 183 -42.63 -5.64 -23.13
CA LEU A 183 -41.62 -6.64 -22.81
C LEU A 183 -41.35 -7.55 -24.01
N SER A 184 -42.40 -8.05 -24.67
CA SER A 184 -42.24 -8.89 -25.86
C SER A 184 -41.62 -8.14 -27.04
N GLY A 185 -41.96 -6.86 -27.24
CA GLY A 185 -41.32 -5.98 -28.21
C GLY A 185 -39.83 -5.80 -27.93
N PHE A 186 -39.47 -5.42 -26.70
CA PHE A 186 -38.09 -5.27 -26.27
C PHE A 186 -37.26 -6.56 -26.45
N LEU A 187 -37.80 -7.72 -26.07
CA LEU A 187 -37.12 -9.00 -26.23
C LEU A 187 -36.90 -9.35 -27.71
N ASN A 188 -37.86 -9.04 -28.59
CA ASN A 188 -37.70 -9.22 -30.03
C ASN A 188 -36.63 -8.30 -30.62
N ASP A 189 -36.58 -7.04 -30.19
CA ASP A 189 -35.55 -6.08 -30.60
C ASP A 189 -34.16 -6.52 -30.13
N LEU A 190 -34.05 -7.01 -28.90
CA LEU A 190 -32.81 -7.53 -28.34
C LEU A 190 -32.30 -8.75 -29.12
N VAL A 191 -33.18 -9.70 -29.46
CA VAL A 191 -32.83 -10.86 -30.30
C VAL A 191 -32.41 -10.39 -31.70
N SER A 192 -33.12 -9.44 -32.29
CA SER A 192 -32.81 -8.92 -33.63
C SER A 192 -31.44 -8.22 -33.66
N ALA A 193 -31.11 -7.44 -32.63
CA ALA A 193 -29.81 -6.80 -32.47
C ALA A 193 -28.69 -7.83 -32.27
N ALA A 194 -28.92 -8.86 -31.45
CA ALA A 194 -27.97 -9.94 -31.24
C ALA A 194 -27.68 -10.73 -32.53
N MET A 195 -28.74 -11.07 -33.29
CA MET A 195 -28.62 -11.76 -34.58
C MET A 195 -27.94 -10.89 -35.63
N GLY A 196 -28.26 -9.59 -35.69
CA GLY A 196 -27.58 -8.65 -36.59
C GLY A 196 -26.09 -8.54 -36.29
N ARG A 197 -25.71 -8.49 -35.00
CA ARG A 197 -24.30 -8.46 -34.59
C ARG A 197 -23.57 -9.75 -34.95
N TRP A 198 -24.16 -10.90 -34.69
CA TRP A 198 -23.59 -12.21 -35.05
C TRP A 198 -23.40 -12.36 -36.57
N GLN A 199 -24.35 -11.87 -37.38
CA GLN A 199 -24.23 -11.88 -38.84
C GLN A 199 -23.11 -10.95 -39.34
N SER A 200 -22.85 -9.84 -38.62
CA SER A 200 -21.79 -8.89 -38.98
C SER A 200 -20.39 -9.31 -38.51
N ASP A 201 -20.31 -10.13 -37.45
CA ASP A 201 -19.05 -10.59 -36.86
C ASP A 201 -19.22 -12.00 -36.26
N PRO A 202 -19.08 -13.07 -37.07
CA PRO A 202 -19.43 -14.43 -36.68
C PRO A 202 -18.43 -15.07 -35.70
N GLU A 203 -17.28 -14.44 -35.42
CA GLU A 203 -16.34 -14.92 -34.39
C GLU A 203 -16.79 -14.55 -32.96
N VAL A 204 -17.87 -13.76 -32.82
CA VAL A 204 -18.48 -13.44 -31.52
C VAL A 204 -20.01 -13.63 -31.60
N PRO A 205 -20.64 -14.50 -30.78
CA PRO A 205 -20.11 -15.18 -29.60
C PRO A 205 -19.67 -16.62 -29.88
N ASP A 206 -18.70 -17.11 -29.10
CA ASP A 206 -18.40 -18.54 -28.93
C ASP A 206 -19.70 -19.35 -28.76
N ARG A 207 -19.76 -20.55 -29.35
CA ARG A 207 -20.84 -21.53 -29.20
C ARG A 207 -21.22 -21.76 -27.73
N GLU A 208 -20.27 -21.68 -26.80
CA GLU A 208 -20.54 -21.77 -25.36
C GLU A 208 -21.36 -20.60 -24.82
N VAL A 209 -21.11 -19.38 -25.30
CA VAL A 209 -21.86 -18.18 -24.92
C VAL A 209 -23.29 -18.26 -25.47
N LEU A 210 -23.46 -18.73 -26.72
CA LEU A 210 -24.79 -18.95 -27.29
C LEU A 210 -25.58 -20.02 -26.52
N ALA A 211 -24.93 -21.13 -26.13
CA ALA A 211 -25.57 -22.17 -25.31
C ALA A 211 -25.96 -21.66 -23.91
N ALA A 212 -25.14 -20.78 -23.31
CA ALA A 212 -25.46 -20.15 -22.03
C ALA A 212 -26.65 -19.18 -22.13
N VAL A 213 -26.73 -18.40 -23.21
CA VAL A 213 -27.86 -17.51 -23.50
C VAL A 213 -29.14 -18.31 -23.75
N GLU A 214 -29.08 -19.38 -24.55
CA GLU A 214 -30.22 -20.26 -24.79
C GLU A 214 -30.73 -20.91 -23.50
N LYS A 215 -29.82 -21.36 -22.63
CA LYS A 215 -30.15 -21.90 -21.31
C LYS A 215 -30.81 -20.86 -20.39
N ALA A 216 -30.32 -19.62 -20.39
CA ALA A 216 -30.91 -18.53 -19.61
C ALA A 216 -32.33 -18.17 -20.11
N CYS A 217 -32.50 -18.05 -21.42
CA CYS A 217 -33.79 -17.81 -22.05
C CYS A 217 -34.77 -18.97 -21.81
N ALA A 218 -34.32 -20.23 -21.84
CA ALA A 218 -35.14 -21.39 -21.51
C ALA A 218 -35.61 -21.34 -20.04
N ALA A 219 -34.73 -20.98 -19.11
CA ALA A 219 -35.07 -20.81 -17.71
C ALA A 219 -36.11 -19.69 -17.47
N TRP A 220 -36.07 -18.62 -18.27
CA TRP A 220 -37.07 -17.54 -18.21
C TRP A 220 -38.41 -17.89 -18.86
N ARG A 221 -38.40 -18.78 -19.85
CA ARG A 221 -39.63 -19.22 -20.54
C ARG A 221 -40.44 -20.24 -19.75
N THR A 222 -39.87 -20.89 -18.73
CA THR A 222 -40.63 -21.81 -17.86
C THR A 222 -41.51 -20.99 -16.91
N PRO A 223 -42.82 -20.84 -17.17
CA PRO A 223 -43.68 -20.04 -16.32
C PRO A 223 -44.00 -20.89 -15.07
N GLY A 224 -43.42 -20.51 -13.93
CA GLY A 224 -43.92 -20.86 -12.62
C GLY A 224 -43.94 -22.35 -12.23
N GLU A 225 -42.78 -22.95 -11.91
CA GLU A 225 -42.77 -24.07 -10.94
C GLU A 225 -42.87 -23.60 -9.47
N GLY A 226 -42.99 -22.29 -9.20
CA GLY A 226 -43.06 -21.75 -7.84
C GLY A 226 -44.12 -20.68 -7.55
N PHE A 227 -44.76 -20.10 -8.57
CA PHE A 227 -45.80 -19.09 -8.35
C PHE A 227 -47.16 -19.69 -8.70
N ARG A 228 -47.74 -20.41 -7.74
CA ARG A 228 -49.19 -20.63 -7.74
C ARG A 228 -49.81 -19.24 -7.68
N SER A 229 -50.56 -18.88 -8.73
CA SER A 229 -51.64 -17.92 -8.58
C SER A 229 -52.48 -18.41 -7.41
N ASP A 230 -52.52 -17.62 -6.33
CA ASP A 230 -53.51 -17.80 -5.28
C ASP A 230 -54.89 -17.97 -5.95
N PRO A 231 -55.71 -18.94 -5.53
CA PRO A 231 -57.10 -18.96 -5.95
C PRO A 231 -57.75 -17.64 -5.52
N GLU A 232 -58.60 -17.08 -6.40
CA GLU A 232 -59.40 -15.89 -6.13
C GLU A 232 -59.89 -15.86 -4.67
N PRO A 233 -59.72 -14.75 -3.94
CA PRO A 233 -60.39 -14.60 -2.67
C PRO A 233 -61.90 -14.47 -2.95
N ASP A 234 -62.60 -15.59 -2.79
CA ASP A 234 -64.02 -15.59 -2.50
C ASP A 234 -64.27 -14.65 -1.30
N GLU A 235 -65.24 -13.76 -1.49
CA GLU A 235 -65.98 -13.07 -0.44
C GLU A 235 -65.19 -12.04 0.42
N CYS A 236 -65.20 -10.79 -0.05
CA CYS A 236 -65.16 -9.64 0.86
C CYS A 236 -66.38 -9.68 1.80
N PRO A 237 -66.22 -9.75 3.14
CA PRO A 237 -67.29 -9.41 4.05
C PRO A 237 -67.37 -7.88 4.11
N CYS A 238 -68.46 -7.32 3.59
CA CYS A 238 -68.83 -5.92 3.80
C CYS A 238 -68.83 -5.62 5.31
N PRO A 239 -68.15 -4.57 5.80
CA PRO A 239 -68.33 -4.14 7.17
C PRO A 239 -69.74 -3.55 7.36
N PRO A 240 -70.35 -3.70 8.55
CA PRO A 240 -71.68 -3.18 8.81
C PRO A 240 -71.70 -1.65 8.71
N ALA A 241 -72.74 -1.14 8.06
CA ALA A 241 -73.07 0.26 7.96
C ALA A 241 -73.41 0.81 9.36
N ASP A 242 -72.46 1.47 10.01
CA ASP A 242 -72.74 2.43 11.08
C ASP A 242 -71.47 3.21 11.48
N ARG A 243 -71.02 4.15 10.63
CA ARG A 243 -70.26 5.33 11.08
C ARG A 243 -70.53 6.54 10.16
N PRO A 244 -70.81 7.73 10.74
CA PRO A 244 -71.05 8.93 9.97
C PRO A 244 -69.75 9.51 9.42
N HIS A 245 -69.85 10.08 8.23
CA HIS A 245 -68.82 10.77 7.47
C HIS A 245 -68.02 11.78 8.31
N GLN A 246 -66.70 11.66 8.33
CA GLN A 246 -65.81 12.78 8.64
C GLN A 246 -65.02 13.18 7.39
N VAL A 247 -65.42 14.33 6.88
CA VAL A 247 -64.74 15.17 5.90
C VAL A 247 -63.38 15.58 6.46
N GLY A 248 -62.33 15.44 5.67
CA GLY A 248 -60.99 15.89 6.08
C GLY A 248 -59.88 15.49 5.11
N CYS A 249 -59.93 15.99 3.88
CA CYS A 249 -58.77 16.05 3.01
C CYS A 249 -57.72 16.98 3.66
N PHE A 250 -56.53 16.47 3.96
CA PHE A 250 -55.34 17.30 4.14
C PHE A 250 -54.15 16.60 3.46
N PHE A 251 -53.85 17.09 2.27
CA PHE A 251 -52.59 16.89 1.57
C PHE A 251 -51.71 18.07 1.97
N ASP A 252 -50.51 17.81 2.52
CA ASP A 252 -49.27 18.59 2.29
C ASP A 252 -48.20 18.19 3.31
N GLY A 253 -47.01 17.84 2.81
CA GLY A 253 -45.81 17.76 3.65
C GLY A 253 -44.77 16.71 3.26
N VAL A 254 -44.23 16.78 2.04
CA VAL A 254 -42.91 16.18 1.77
C VAL A 254 -41.84 17.25 2.02
N PRO A 255 -40.89 17.05 2.95
CA PRO A 255 -39.78 17.98 3.11
C PRO A 255 -38.79 17.81 1.97
N VAL A 256 -38.62 18.87 1.19
CA VAL A 256 -37.57 19.00 0.16
C VAL A 256 -36.25 19.28 0.88
N SER A 257 -35.30 18.35 0.80
CA SER A 257 -33.92 18.58 1.21
C SER A 257 -33.24 19.60 0.29
N PRO A 258 -32.41 20.51 0.82
CA PRO A 258 -31.74 21.52 0.02
C PRO A 258 -30.62 20.93 -0.84
N PRO A 259 -30.33 21.51 -2.02
CA PRO A 259 -29.20 21.10 -2.84
C PRO A 259 -27.87 21.50 -2.17
N SER A 260 -26.99 20.51 -2.02
CA SER A 260 -25.62 20.71 -1.55
C SER A 260 -24.79 21.35 -2.66
N GLU A 261 -24.37 22.60 -2.43
CA GLU A 261 -23.43 23.34 -3.25
C GLU A 261 -22.06 22.65 -3.22
N ARG A 262 -21.66 22.04 -4.35
CA ARG A 262 -20.27 21.63 -4.56
C ARG A 262 -19.47 22.83 -5.07
N PRO A 263 -18.26 23.11 -4.56
CA PRO A 263 -17.42 24.17 -5.09
C PRO A 263 -16.92 23.79 -6.49
N VAL A 264 -17.16 24.69 -7.44
CA VAL A 264 -16.58 24.70 -8.78
C VAL A 264 -15.08 24.95 -8.64
N VAL A 265 -14.27 23.90 -8.77
CA VAL A 265 -12.83 24.05 -8.98
C VAL A 265 -12.62 24.44 -10.43
N SER A 266 -12.21 25.70 -10.62
CA SER A 266 -11.78 26.25 -11.90
C SER A 266 -10.50 25.54 -12.36
N SER A 267 -10.63 24.52 -13.20
CA SER A 267 -9.54 23.95 -13.96
C SER A 267 -8.99 25.00 -14.92
N ARG A 268 -7.90 25.65 -14.53
CA ARG A 268 -7.12 26.51 -15.42
C ARG A 268 -6.33 25.60 -16.35
N GLU A 269 -6.82 25.46 -17.58
CA GLU A 269 -6.05 24.96 -18.71
C GLU A 269 -4.85 25.90 -18.94
N GLU A 270 -3.64 25.37 -18.80
CA GLU A 270 -2.43 25.97 -19.37
C GLU A 270 -1.95 25.06 -20.50
N PRO A 271 -1.87 25.58 -21.75
CA PRO A 271 -1.55 24.76 -22.90
C PRO A 271 -0.08 24.91 -23.34
N HIS A 272 0.43 23.81 -23.90
CA HIS A 272 1.52 23.67 -24.87
C HIS A 272 2.97 23.40 -24.45
N ASP A 273 3.43 22.27 -25.00
CA ASP A 273 4.69 22.05 -25.75
C ASP A 273 6.02 21.89 -25.00
N SER A 274 6.51 20.65 -24.93
CA SER A 274 7.52 20.20 -25.91
C SER A 274 7.87 18.71 -25.79
N PRO A 275 8.16 18.02 -26.92
CA PRO A 275 8.52 16.61 -26.94
C PRO A 275 10.04 16.44 -26.87
N LEU A 276 10.53 15.67 -25.89
CA LEU A 276 11.90 15.16 -25.92
C LEU A 276 11.88 13.71 -26.41
N HIS A 277 12.15 13.61 -27.71
CA HIS A 277 12.71 12.44 -28.38
C HIS A 277 13.89 11.88 -27.59
N HIS A 278 13.82 10.60 -27.19
CA HIS A 278 15.02 9.79 -27.01
C HIS A 278 14.81 8.44 -27.70
N ASP A 279 15.29 8.37 -28.94
CA ASP A 279 15.66 7.13 -29.60
C ASP A 279 16.77 6.45 -28.80
N TRP A 280 16.47 5.30 -28.20
CA TRP A 280 17.50 4.32 -27.84
C TRP A 280 17.36 3.12 -28.77
N ARG A 281 18.03 3.23 -29.92
CA ARG A 281 18.41 2.11 -30.77
C ARG A 281 19.94 1.95 -30.71
N ILE A 282 20.36 0.69 -30.87
CA ILE A 282 21.73 0.17 -31.03
C ILE A 282 22.37 -0.23 -29.69
N GLY A 283 22.87 -1.44 -29.48
CA GLY A 283 23.04 -2.62 -30.34
C GLY A 283 23.60 -3.74 -29.45
N HIS A 284 23.11 -4.98 -29.62
CA HIS A 284 23.90 -6.10 -30.12
C HIS A 284 25.32 -6.20 -29.57
N ASP A 285 25.49 -7.04 -28.54
CA ASP A 285 26.64 -7.93 -28.37
C ASP A 285 26.26 -9.05 -27.41
N LEU A 286 25.71 -10.15 -27.96
CA LEU A 286 25.66 -11.44 -27.28
C LEU A 286 26.75 -12.32 -27.90
N PRO A 287 27.73 -12.84 -27.14
CA PRO A 287 28.68 -13.77 -27.69
C PRO A 287 28.00 -15.10 -28.05
N SER A 288 28.25 -15.52 -29.29
CA SER A 288 27.84 -16.79 -29.88
C SER A 288 28.28 -17.98 -29.02
N THR A 289 27.33 -18.84 -28.67
CA THR A 289 27.56 -20.18 -28.12
C THR A 289 28.22 -21.04 -29.20
N GLY A 290 29.54 -21.17 -29.15
CA GLY A 290 30.29 -22.15 -29.93
C GLY A 290 30.28 -23.51 -29.23
N GLY A 291 29.54 -24.45 -29.80
CA GLY A 291 29.71 -25.89 -29.56
C GLY A 291 30.24 -26.58 -30.82
N ALA A 292 30.88 -27.75 -30.59
CA ALA A 292 31.43 -28.74 -31.52
C ALA A 292 32.86 -28.49 -32.03
N GLU A 293 33.84 -29.18 -31.44
CA GLU A 293 34.30 -30.52 -31.88
C GLU A 293 34.77 -31.35 -30.68
#